data_AF-M2UMF4-F1
#
_entry.id   AF-M2UMF4-F1
#
_cell.length_a   1.000
_cell.length_b   1.000
_cell.length_c   1.000
_cell.angle_alpha   90.00
_cell.angle_beta   90.00
_cell.angle_gamma   90.00
#
_symmetry.space_group_name_H-M   'P 1'
#
loop_
_entity.id
_entity.type
_entity.pdbx_description
1 polymer ?
#
loop_
_entity_poly.entity_id
_entity_poly.type
_entity_poly.pdbx_seq_one_letter_code
_entity_poly.pdbx_strand_id
1 'polypeptide(L)'
;MSQTVAFLTTFAPLPATAPSSHAHIIKDLARGTSKPRLQDAIVTLLYNISFSTLTTFLDPDIKEFRLIQTRRRGRDAGEQLIVMKRGCKVIVQNLLLTYYPSFTFSFNTPKQKKYMQFAINSTQRLTLYKKNYQIGLANYCPELFDTLEFDNLVRMEIDKDGAWKLVYASYRDYFCKSWDAVWEGRTVNRGWDCLSLRAWVEDPRAESRKTLEILAEELMLVVVTGRMWEAIGFASTLATG
;
A
#
# COMPACT_ATOMS: atom_id res chain seq x y z
N MET A 1 -19.54 -16.94 -22.41
CA MET A 1 -19.74 -15.47 -22.50
C MET A 1 -18.69 -14.81 -21.62
N SER A 2 -17.80 -14.01 -22.20
CA SER A 2 -16.78 -13.26 -21.44
C SER A 2 -17.48 -12.15 -20.68
N GLN A 3 -17.52 -12.21 -19.34
CA GLN A 3 -18.05 -11.13 -18.52
C GLN A 3 -17.00 -10.02 -18.41
N THR A 4 -17.27 -8.89 -19.05
CA THR A 4 -16.47 -7.66 -18.99
C THR A 4 -16.67 -6.99 -17.62
N VAL A 5 -15.60 -6.61 -16.92
CA VAL A 5 -15.71 -5.76 -15.72
C VAL A 5 -16.45 -4.47 -16.07
N ALA A 6 -17.48 -4.16 -15.28
CA ALA A 6 -18.19 -2.90 -15.39
C ALA A 6 -17.44 -1.83 -14.57
N PHE A 7 -16.95 -0.80 -15.25
CA PHE A 7 -16.36 0.36 -14.60
C PHE A 7 -17.42 1.45 -14.34
N LEU A 8 -17.23 2.23 -13.29
CA LEU A 8 -18.03 3.43 -13.04
C LEU A 8 -17.59 4.55 -13.97
N THR A 9 -18.57 5.31 -14.45
CA THR A 9 -18.37 6.51 -15.28
C THR A 9 -18.61 7.80 -14.50
N THR A 10 -19.03 7.70 -13.25
CA THR A 10 -19.49 8.82 -12.42
C THR A 10 -18.37 9.69 -11.87
N PHE A 11 -17.12 9.26 -11.98
CA PHE A 11 -15.95 9.98 -11.47
C PHE A 11 -15.11 10.51 -12.64
N ALA A 12 -15.36 11.78 -13.02
CA ALA A 12 -14.79 12.37 -14.24
C ALA A 12 -13.25 12.26 -14.37
N PRO A 13 -12.44 12.36 -13.30
CA PRO A 13 -10.99 12.17 -13.41
C PRO A 13 -10.55 10.73 -13.74
N LEU A 14 -11.41 9.73 -13.57
CA LEU A 14 -11.12 8.32 -13.88
C LEU A 14 -12.22 7.74 -14.78
N PRO A 15 -12.29 8.16 -16.05
CA PRO A 15 -13.35 7.71 -16.94
C PRO A 15 -13.17 6.24 -17.32
N ALA A 16 -14.27 5.50 -17.42
CA ALA A 16 -14.28 4.09 -17.85
C ALA A 16 -13.69 3.85 -19.26
N THR A 17 -13.57 4.91 -20.06
CA THR A 17 -13.02 4.88 -21.43
C THR A 17 -11.52 5.13 -21.49
N ALA A 18 -10.86 5.32 -20.34
CA ALA A 18 -9.41 5.51 -20.30
C ALA A 18 -8.67 4.25 -20.80
N PRO A 19 -7.41 4.39 -21.27
CA PRO A 19 -6.58 3.25 -21.62
C PRO A 19 -6.40 2.28 -20.44
N SER A 20 -6.13 1.00 -20.70
CA SER A 20 -5.97 -0.02 -19.66
C SER A 20 -4.78 0.21 -18.71
N SER A 21 -3.85 1.09 -19.08
CA SER A 21 -2.77 1.57 -18.22
C SER A 21 -3.24 2.53 -17.12
N HIS A 22 -4.41 3.14 -17.27
CA HIS A 22 -5.01 4.04 -16.29
C HIS A 22 -5.74 3.26 -15.20
N ALA A 23 -6.02 3.93 -14.09
CA ALA A 23 -6.83 3.36 -13.03
C ALA A 23 -8.32 3.55 -13.31
N HIS A 24 -9.13 2.53 -13.00
CA HIS A 24 -10.57 2.55 -13.20
C HIS A 24 -11.29 2.15 -11.92
N ILE A 25 -12.44 2.79 -11.67
CA ILE A 25 -13.28 2.42 -10.53
C ILE A 25 -14.19 1.27 -10.94
N ILE A 26 -14.10 0.16 -10.23
CA ILE A 26 -14.86 -1.06 -10.51
C ILE A 26 -16.21 -0.98 -9.81
N LYS A 27 -17.29 -1.23 -10.56
CA LYS A 27 -18.67 -1.17 -10.05
C LYS A 27 -18.99 -2.29 -9.06
N ASP A 28 -18.48 -3.49 -9.31
CA ASP A 28 -18.72 -4.67 -8.47
C ASP A 28 -17.44 -5.52 -8.37
N LEU A 29 -16.65 -5.27 -7.31
CA LEU A 29 -15.38 -5.95 -7.08
C LEU A 29 -15.56 -7.44 -6.75
N ALA A 30 -16.77 -7.87 -6.36
CA ALA A 30 -17.06 -9.22 -5.89
C ALA A 30 -17.58 -10.17 -7.00
N ARG A 31 -18.01 -9.64 -8.15
CA ARG A 31 -18.63 -10.43 -9.24
C ARG A 31 -17.88 -10.43 -10.57
N GLY A 32 -16.77 -9.71 -10.69
CA GLY A 32 -15.99 -9.65 -11.94
C GLY A 32 -15.11 -10.89 -12.14
N THR A 33 -15.14 -11.49 -13.35
CA THR A 33 -14.23 -12.59 -13.75
C THR A 33 -12.93 -12.11 -14.39
N SER A 34 -12.82 -10.84 -14.78
CA SER A 34 -11.53 -10.29 -15.26
C SER A 34 -10.70 -9.78 -14.09
N LYS A 35 -9.41 -10.14 -14.07
CA LYS A 35 -8.46 -9.75 -13.03
C LYS A 35 -8.30 -8.23 -13.00
N PRO A 36 -8.80 -7.52 -11.96
CA PRO A 36 -8.55 -6.10 -11.83
C PRO A 36 -7.06 -5.86 -11.60
N ARG A 37 -6.54 -4.72 -12.04
CA ARG A 37 -5.16 -4.37 -11.73
C ARG A 37 -5.07 -3.76 -10.34
N LEU A 38 -3.86 -3.70 -9.79
CA LEU A 38 -3.65 -3.12 -8.46
C LEU A 38 -4.13 -1.66 -8.40
N GLN A 39 -3.89 -0.85 -9.45
CA GLN A 39 -4.38 0.52 -9.50
C GLN A 39 -5.91 0.61 -9.44
N ASP A 40 -6.63 -0.29 -10.13
CA ASP A 40 -8.09 -0.31 -10.12
C ASP A 40 -8.62 -0.65 -8.73
N ALA A 41 -7.98 -1.63 -8.06
CA ALA A 41 -8.32 -2.03 -6.69
C ALA A 41 -8.09 -0.87 -5.70
N ILE A 42 -7.02 -0.10 -5.86
CA ILE A 42 -6.72 1.07 -5.01
C ILE A 42 -7.77 2.16 -5.22
N VAL A 43 -8.01 2.62 -6.45
CA VAL A 43 -8.95 3.73 -6.68
C VAL A 43 -10.38 3.34 -6.30
N THR A 44 -10.74 2.06 -6.50
CA THR A 44 -12.03 1.53 -6.05
C THR A 44 -12.14 1.49 -4.53
N LEU A 45 -11.09 1.06 -3.83
CA LEU A 45 -11.03 1.13 -2.36
C LEU A 45 -11.20 2.57 -1.87
N LEU A 46 -10.46 3.52 -2.42
CA LEU A 46 -10.52 4.92 -2.02
C LEU A 46 -11.90 5.52 -2.27
N TYR A 47 -12.51 5.22 -3.43
CA TYR A 47 -13.88 5.62 -3.76
C TYR A 47 -14.89 5.09 -2.74
N ASN A 48 -14.78 3.81 -2.37
CA ASN A 48 -15.67 3.16 -1.40
C ASN A 48 -15.51 3.69 0.03
N ILE A 49 -14.33 4.19 0.39
CA ILE A 49 -14.13 4.89 1.66
C ILE A 49 -14.87 6.22 1.64
N SER A 50 -14.55 7.09 0.67
CA SER A 50 -15.34 8.28 0.36
C SER A 50 -14.88 8.94 -0.94
N PHE A 51 -15.80 9.66 -1.59
CA PHE A 51 -15.49 10.47 -2.76
C PHE A 51 -14.37 11.50 -2.50
N SER A 52 -14.36 12.13 -1.32
CA SER A 52 -13.33 13.11 -0.96
C SER A 52 -11.96 12.49 -0.72
N THR A 53 -11.90 11.25 -0.20
CA THR A 53 -10.64 10.50 -0.05
C THR A 53 -10.00 10.26 -1.41
N LEU A 54 -10.76 9.76 -2.40
CA LEU A 54 -10.24 9.55 -3.75
C LEU A 54 -9.84 10.87 -4.42
N THR A 55 -10.65 11.92 -4.28
CA THR A 55 -10.35 13.24 -4.84
C THR A 55 -9.03 13.79 -4.30
N THR A 56 -8.83 13.70 -2.98
CA THR A 56 -7.58 14.14 -2.33
C THR A 56 -6.37 13.31 -2.77
N PHE A 57 -6.55 12.01 -2.98
CA PHE A 57 -5.49 11.16 -3.49
C PHE A 57 -5.07 11.56 -4.92
N LEU A 58 -6.03 11.83 -5.79
CA LEU A 58 -5.77 12.17 -7.19
C LEU A 58 -5.31 13.62 -7.40
N ASP A 59 -5.44 14.48 -6.39
CA ASP A 59 -4.94 15.85 -6.45
C ASP A 59 -3.44 15.86 -6.81
N PRO A 60 -3.03 16.54 -7.89
CA PRO A 60 -1.63 16.64 -8.28
C PRO A 60 -0.80 17.47 -7.29
N ASP A 61 -1.43 18.39 -6.54
CA ASP A 61 -0.78 19.32 -5.62
C ASP A 61 -0.65 18.77 -4.20
N ILE A 62 -1.23 17.59 -3.93
CA ILE A 62 -1.07 16.93 -2.62
C ILE A 62 0.40 16.58 -2.38
N LYS A 63 0.98 17.14 -1.31
CA LYS A 63 2.38 16.86 -0.96
C LYS A 63 2.53 15.43 -0.50
N GLU A 64 1.64 14.99 0.38
CA GLU A 64 1.57 13.61 0.83
C GLU A 64 0.13 13.19 1.15
N PHE A 65 -0.21 11.99 0.69
CA PHE A 65 -1.42 11.29 1.07
C PHE A 65 -1.04 9.98 1.74
N ARG A 66 -1.80 9.62 2.79
CA ARG A 66 -1.66 8.33 3.44
C ARG A 66 -2.99 7.79 3.96
N LEU A 67 -3.30 6.58 3.56
CA LEU A 67 -4.39 5.78 4.09
C LEU A 67 -3.83 4.53 4.76
N ILE A 68 -4.31 4.26 5.97
CA ILE A 68 -4.11 2.98 6.67
C ILE A 68 -5.47 2.36 6.89
N GLN A 69 -5.65 1.14 6.37
CA GLN A 69 -6.87 0.36 6.47
C GLN A 69 -6.59 -0.90 7.28
N THR A 70 -7.18 -1.01 8.47
CA THR A 70 -6.96 -2.16 9.38
C THR A 70 -8.18 -3.07 9.44
N ARG A 71 -8.00 -4.36 9.16
CA ARG A 71 -9.05 -5.38 9.25
C ARG A 71 -9.40 -5.67 10.71
N ARG A 72 -10.65 -5.49 11.14
CA ARG A 72 -11.05 -5.72 12.55
C ARG A 72 -11.67 -7.10 12.82
N ARG A 73 -12.03 -7.88 11.79
CA ARG A 73 -12.76 -9.15 11.94
C ARG A 73 -12.27 -10.22 10.96
N GLY A 74 -12.39 -11.48 11.37
CA GLY A 74 -11.99 -12.67 10.60
C GLY A 74 -10.68 -13.27 11.09
N ARG A 75 -10.21 -14.32 10.39
CA ARG A 75 -8.92 -14.99 10.69
C ARG A 75 -7.71 -14.07 10.53
N ASP A 76 -7.91 -13.01 9.76
CA ASP A 76 -6.89 -12.08 9.30
C ASP A 76 -7.03 -10.72 10.02
N ALA A 77 -7.69 -10.71 11.19
CA ALA A 77 -7.85 -9.50 11.99
C ALA A 77 -6.49 -8.94 12.42
N GLY A 78 -6.34 -7.62 12.33
CA GLY A 78 -5.06 -6.93 12.55
C GLY A 78 -4.27 -6.69 11.26
N GLU A 79 -4.57 -7.35 10.14
CA GLU A 79 -3.92 -7.02 8.87
C GLU A 79 -4.14 -5.57 8.47
N GLN A 80 -3.08 -4.94 7.98
CA GLN A 80 -3.08 -3.54 7.57
C GLN A 80 -2.66 -3.38 6.13
N LEU A 81 -3.54 -2.75 5.35
CA LEU A 81 -3.21 -2.21 4.04
C LEU A 81 -2.83 -0.74 4.19
N ILE A 82 -1.69 -0.37 3.63
CA ILE A 82 -1.18 0.99 3.64
C ILE A 82 -1.06 1.46 2.21
N VAL A 83 -1.72 2.58 1.89
CA VAL A 83 -1.62 3.27 0.60
C VAL A 83 -1.04 4.65 0.85
N MET A 84 0.09 4.95 0.23
CA MET A 84 0.76 6.25 0.31
C MET A 84 0.95 6.84 -1.06
N LYS A 85 0.88 8.17 -1.16
CA LYS A 85 1.26 8.92 -2.37
C LYS A 85 2.08 10.15 -2.01
N ARG A 86 3.12 10.43 -2.79
CA ARG A 86 3.93 11.65 -2.76
C ARG A 86 4.18 12.12 -4.19
N GLY A 87 3.57 13.24 -4.57
CA GLY A 87 3.56 13.68 -5.98
C GLY A 87 2.99 12.59 -6.89
N CYS A 88 3.75 12.14 -7.88
CA CYS A 88 3.39 11.04 -8.78
C CYS A 88 3.69 9.64 -8.25
N LYS A 89 4.41 9.51 -7.12
CA LYS A 89 4.83 8.20 -6.60
C LYS A 89 3.77 7.62 -5.67
N VAL A 90 3.47 6.34 -5.83
CA VAL A 90 2.53 5.59 -5.02
C VAL A 90 3.23 4.38 -4.41
N ILE A 91 3.04 4.15 -3.12
CA ILE A 91 3.45 2.92 -2.43
C ILE A 91 2.21 2.23 -1.90
N VAL A 92 2.12 0.93 -2.14
CA VAL A 92 1.13 0.07 -1.48
C VAL A 92 1.85 -1.05 -0.76
N GLN A 93 1.40 -1.31 0.46
CA GLN A 93 1.95 -2.33 1.33
C GLN A 93 0.84 -3.09 2.02
N ASN A 94 1.01 -4.41 2.12
CA ASN A 94 0.28 -5.22 3.09
C ASN A 94 1.21 -5.57 4.26
N LEU A 95 0.71 -5.39 5.48
CA LEU A 95 1.37 -5.74 6.72
C LEU A 95 0.50 -6.76 7.47
N LEU A 96 1.01 -7.97 7.60
CA LEU A 96 0.39 -9.03 8.40
C LEU A 96 0.76 -8.80 9.88
N LEU A 97 -0.20 -8.34 10.69
CA LEU A 97 -0.04 -8.32 12.15
C LEU A 97 -0.35 -9.68 12.78
N THR A 98 -0.69 -10.73 12.00
CA THR A 98 -1.25 -12.01 12.48
C THR A 98 -0.32 -12.84 13.36
N TYR A 99 0.93 -12.43 13.57
CA TYR A 99 1.75 -13.03 14.62
C TYR A 99 1.65 -12.33 15.98
N TYR A 100 0.90 -11.23 16.11
CA TYR A 100 0.98 -10.36 17.29
C TYR A 100 -0.33 -9.65 17.66
N PRO A 101 -0.57 -9.42 18.97
CA PRO A 101 -1.82 -8.83 19.45
C PRO A 101 -2.07 -7.45 18.85
N SER A 102 -3.28 -7.25 18.35
CA SER A 102 -3.73 -6.04 17.68
C SER A 102 -3.86 -4.89 18.69
N PHE A 103 -3.23 -3.75 18.41
CA PHE A 103 -3.39 -2.54 19.21
C PHE A 103 -4.17 -1.48 18.41
N THR A 104 -5.23 -0.93 19.01
CA THR A 104 -5.96 0.22 18.47
C THR A 104 -5.48 1.47 19.19
N PHE A 105 -5.07 2.51 18.46
CA PHE A 105 -4.60 3.78 19.05
C PHE A 105 -5.48 4.95 18.64
N SER A 106 -5.78 5.81 19.61
CA SER A 106 -6.37 7.15 19.40
C SER A 106 -5.31 8.19 19.74
N PHE A 107 -5.11 9.16 18.85
CA PHE A 107 -4.12 10.22 19.03
C PHE A 107 -4.72 11.38 19.83
N ASN A 108 -4.21 11.62 21.03
CA ASN A 108 -4.50 12.86 21.75
C ASN A 108 -3.26 13.32 22.53
N THR A 109 -2.20 13.77 21.85
CA THR A 109 -1.11 14.50 22.53
C THR A 109 -0.53 15.65 21.68
N PRO A 110 -0.39 16.87 22.23
CA PRO A 110 0.09 18.05 21.49
C PRO A 110 1.62 18.21 21.40
N LYS A 111 2.44 17.23 21.79
CA LYS A 111 3.90 17.46 21.93
C LYS A 111 4.80 16.46 21.20
N GLN A 112 5.83 17.05 20.60
CA GLN A 112 6.81 16.54 19.63
C GLN A 112 7.61 15.30 20.10
N LYS A 113 7.12 14.09 19.85
CA LYS A 113 8.01 12.92 19.71
C LYS A 113 8.22 12.66 18.21
N LYS A 114 9.49 12.66 17.75
CA LYS A 114 9.91 12.40 16.34
C LYS A 114 9.58 10.97 15.89
N TYR A 115 9.40 10.06 16.83
CA TYR A 115 8.97 8.68 16.62
C TYR A 115 8.36 8.15 17.92
N MET A 116 7.47 7.18 17.80
CA MET A 116 6.91 6.43 18.92
C MET A 116 7.11 4.96 18.62
N GLN A 117 7.84 4.26 19.50
CA GLN A 117 8.09 2.83 19.37
C GLN A 117 7.23 2.10 20.40
N PHE A 118 6.51 1.08 19.95
CA PHE A 118 5.66 0.24 20.77
C PHE A 118 6.26 -1.14 20.79
N ALA A 119 6.52 -1.68 21.98
CA ALA A 119 6.91 -3.08 22.10
C ALA A 119 5.72 -3.96 21.74
N ILE A 120 5.91 -4.81 20.73
CA ILE A 120 4.94 -5.82 20.33
C ILE A 120 5.17 -7.09 21.16
N ASN A 121 6.44 -7.46 21.34
CA ASN A 121 6.91 -8.52 22.21
C ASN A 121 8.36 -8.21 22.66
N SER A 122 9.06 -9.20 23.21
CA SER A 122 10.46 -9.05 23.65
C SER A 122 11.40 -8.63 22.51
N THR A 123 11.19 -9.12 21.29
CA THR A 123 12.12 -8.99 20.15
C THR A 123 11.68 -8.00 19.07
N GLN A 124 10.41 -7.60 19.06
CA GLN A 124 9.82 -6.78 18.01
C GLN A 124 9.13 -5.52 18.55
N ARG A 125 9.25 -4.44 17.77
CA ARG A 125 8.60 -3.17 18.05
C ARG A 125 7.92 -2.62 16.79
N LEU A 126 6.77 -1.99 16.96
CA LEU A 126 6.16 -1.17 15.93
C LEU A 126 6.74 0.24 16.04
N THR A 127 7.39 0.74 14.99
CA THR A 127 7.85 2.14 14.98
C THR A 127 6.88 3.00 14.20
N LEU A 128 6.09 3.79 14.91
CA LEU A 128 5.36 4.92 14.35
C LEU A 128 6.34 6.08 14.18
N TYR A 129 6.66 6.40 12.94
CA TYR A 129 7.49 7.56 12.63
C TYR A 129 6.62 8.81 12.49
N LYS A 130 7.09 9.97 12.97
CA LYS A 130 6.49 11.27 12.65
C LYS A 130 7.61 12.28 12.41
N LYS A 131 8.02 12.44 11.15
CA LYS A 131 8.85 13.55 10.70
C LYS A 131 8.15 14.17 9.48
N ASN A 132 7.93 15.48 9.54
CA ASN A 132 7.34 16.24 8.43
C ASN A 132 6.05 15.61 7.86
N TYR A 133 5.10 15.27 8.73
CA TYR A 133 3.76 14.74 8.38
C TYR A 133 3.69 13.30 7.82
N GLN A 134 4.80 12.55 7.80
CA GLN A 134 4.84 11.14 7.38
C GLN A 134 4.62 10.17 8.55
N ILE A 135 3.62 9.27 8.47
CA ILE A 135 3.31 8.24 9.50
C ILE A 135 3.25 6.83 8.91
N GLY A 136 4.36 6.11 8.77
CA GLY A 136 4.35 4.76 8.20
C GLY A 136 4.56 3.64 9.20
N LEU A 137 4.13 2.43 8.83
CA LEU A 137 4.24 1.23 9.64
C LEU A 137 5.11 0.20 8.92
N ALA A 138 6.13 -0.25 9.62
CA ALA A 138 6.98 -1.37 9.26
C ALA A 138 7.35 -2.10 10.54
N ASN A 139 7.66 -3.39 10.41
CA ASN A 139 8.17 -4.15 11.53
C ASN A 139 9.58 -3.64 11.86
N TYR A 140 9.77 -3.14 13.09
CA TYR A 140 11.09 -2.76 13.59
C TYR A 140 11.57 -3.87 14.53
N CYS A 141 12.68 -4.52 14.19
CA CYS A 141 13.27 -5.55 15.03
C CYS A 141 14.57 -5.00 15.67
N PRO A 142 14.47 -4.32 16.84
CA PRO A 142 15.64 -3.71 17.49
C PRO A 142 16.67 -4.72 17.98
N GLU A 143 16.27 -5.96 18.25
CA GLU A 143 17.20 -7.00 18.68
C GLU A 143 18.03 -7.57 17.53
N LEU A 144 17.66 -7.26 16.28
CA LEU A 144 18.35 -7.79 15.12
C LEU A 144 18.89 -6.68 14.18
N PHE A 145 18.15 -5.62 13.78
CA PHE A 145 18.68 -4.64 12.79
C PHE A 145 18.02 -3.24 12.79
N ASP A 146 18.80 -2.21 12.42
CA ASP A 146 18.33 -0.84 12.10
C ASP A 146 17.67 -0.73 10.71
N THR A 147 16.63 -1.54 10.46
CA THR A 147 15.92 -1.57 9.18
C THR A 147 14.41 -1.56 9.35
N LEU A 148 13.71 -1.23 8.25
CA LEU A 148 12.29 -1.42 8.07
C LEU A 148 12.09 -2.68 7.22
N GLU A 149 11.30 -3.64 7.71
CA GLU A 149 10.91 -4.85 6.96
C GLU A 149 9.51 -4.69 6.38
N PHE A 150 9.35 -5.11 5.12
CA PHE A 150 8.10 -5.09 4.39
C PHE A 150 7.80 -6.47 3.82
N ASP A 151 6.68 -7.07 4.24
CA ASP A 151 6.23 -8.36 3.71
C ASP A 151 5.86 -8.24 2.24
N ASN A 152 4.96 -7.32 1.87
CA ASN A 152 4.65 -7.03 0.48
C ASN A 152 4.73 -5.53 0.28
N LEU A 153 5.55 -5.08 -0.67
CA LEU A 153 5.64 -3.66 -1.04
C LEU A 153 5.67 -3.52 -2.55
N VAL A 154 4.76 -2.68 -3.06
CA VAL A 154 4.67 -2.32 -4.46
C VAL A 154 4.83 -0.82 -4.59
N ARG A 155 5.69 -0.39 -5.53
CA ARG A 155 5.90 1.01 -5.90
C ARG A 155 5.43 1.24 -7.32
N MET A 156 4.68 2.31 -7.51
CA MET A 156 4.18 2.72 -8.81
C MET A 156 4.41 4.22 -9.01
N GLU A 157 4.38 4.64 -10.26
CA GLU A 157 4.40 6.03 -10.67
C GLU A 157 3.20 6.33 -11.56
N ILE A 158 2.59 7.49 -11.34
CA ILE A 158 1.51 8.03 -12.17
C ILE A 158 2.15 9.01 -13.14
N ASP A 159 2.05 8.75 -14.44
CA ASP A 159 2.55 9.66 -15.46
C ASP A 159 1.63 10.89 -15.63
N LYS A 160 2.02 11.78 -16.54
CA LYS A 160 1.29 13.03 -16.79
C LYS A 160 -0.06 12.81 -17.46
N ASP A 161 -0.22 11.71 -18.19
CA ASP A 161 -1.47 11.33 -18.84
C ASP A 161 -2.40 10.52 -17.91
N GLY A 162 -1.93 10.13 -16.72
CA GLY A 162 -2.71 9.44 -15.68
C GLY A 162 -2.60 7.92 -15.73
N ALA A 163 -1.72 7.37 -16.58
CA ALA A 163 -1.35 5.97 -16.61
C ALA A 163 -0.42 5.63 -15.43
N TRP A 164 -0.58 4.41 -14.93
CA TRP A 164 0.15 3.91 -13.77
C TRP A 164 1.17 2.90 -14.22
N LYS A 165 2.42 3.12 -13.82
CA LYS A 165 3.54 2.23 -14.10
C LYS A 165 4.05 1.59 -12.83
N LEU A 166 4.13 0.27 -12.84
CA LEU A 166 4.82 -0.49 -11.81
C LEU A 166 6.34 -0.27 -11.96
N VAL A 167 7.00 0.19 -10.90
CA VAL A 167 8.45 0.45 -10.91
C VAL A 167 9.23 -0.55 -10.07
N TYR A 168 8.62 -1.08 -9.01
CA TYR A 168 9.24 -2.04 -8.13
C TYR A 168 8.20 -2.84 -7.35
N ALA A 169 8.51 -4.09 -7.09
CA ALA A 169 7.74 -4.93 -6.19
C ALA A 169 8.67 -5.84 -5.39
N SER A 170 8.31 -6.12 -4.15
CA SER A 170 9.08 -7.02 -3.31
C SER A 170 8.24 -7.82 -2.33
N TYR A 171 8.77 -9.00 -2.00
CA TYR A 171 8.34 -9.80 -0.86
C TYR A 171 9.47 -9.92 0.17
N ARG A 172 9.17 -9.65 1.45
CA ARG A 172 10.10 -9.68 2.59
C ARG A 172 11.40 -8.91 2.35
N ASP A 173 11.27 -7.64 2.02
CA ASP A 173 12.43 -6.78 1.76
C ASP A 173 12.71 -5.81 2.91
N TYR A 174 13.97 -5.40 3.00
CA TYR A 174 14.52 -4.59 4.06
C TYR A 174 15.03 -3.27 3.50
N PHE A 175 14.67 -2.18 4.17
CA PHE A 175 15.12 -0.84 3.85
C PHE A 175 15.85 -0.24 5.03
N CYS A 176 16.71 0.75 4.77
CA CYS A 176 17.22 1.62 5.82
C CYS A 176 16.06 2.20 6.65
N LYS A 177 16.33 2.57 7.91
CA LYS A 177 15.37 3.26 8.80
C LYS A 177 15.07 4.70 8.36
N SER A 178 14.66 4.89 7.11
CA SER A 178 14.36 6.16 6.46
C SER A 178 13.26 5.98 5.43
N TRP A 179 12.14 6.69 5.58
CA TRP A 179 11.06 6.66 4.59
C TRP A 179 11.50 7.22 3.24
N ASP A 180 12.41 8.21 3.22
CA ASP A 180 12.98 8.70 1.97
C ASP A 180 13.78 7.61 1.25
N ALA A 181 14.46 6.72 2.01
CA ALA A 181 15.11 5.55 1.43
C ALA A 181 14.10 4.55 0.85
N VAL A 182 12.93 4.36 1.48
CA VAL A 182 11.83 3.51 0.95
C VAL A 182 11.29 4.11 -0.35
N TRP A 183 11.01 5.42 -0.39
CA TRP A 183 10.55 6.12 -1.58
C TRP A 183 11.54 6.03 -2.75
N GLU A 184 12.83 6.13 -2.44
CA GLU A 184 13.91 6.02 -3.43
C GLU A 184 14.23 4.57 -3.83
N GLY A 185 13.77 3.57 -3.08
CA GLY A 185 14.03 2.16 -3.37
C GLY A 185 15.40 1.68 -2.90
N ARG A 186 15.99 2.35 -1.92
CA ARG A 186 17.29 1.98 -1.34
C ARG A 186 17.11 0.84 -0.34
N THR A 187 17.20 -0.38 -0.86
CA THR A 187 17.13 -1.62 -0.08
C THR A 187 18.47 -1.92 0.60
N VAL A 188 18.44 -2.81 1.59
CA VAL A 188 19.65 -3.26 2.32
C VAL A 188 19.67 -4.78 2.33
N ASN A 189 20.75 -5.38 1.83
CA ASN A 189 20.99 -6.81 1.99
C ASN A 189 21.42 -7.12 3.43
N ARG A 190 20.72 -8.03 4.09
CA ARG A 190 20.97 -8.43 5.49
C ARG A 190 21.48 -9.86 5.64
N GLY A 191 21.96 -10.48 4.56
CA GLY A 191 22.44 -11.86 4.54
C GLY A 191 21.34 -12.90 4.32
N TRP A 192 20.09 -12.47 4.24
CA TRP A 192 18.90 -13.32 4.03
C TRP A 192 18.20 -13.01 2.70
N ASP A 193 18.91 -12.40 1.74
CA ASP A 193 18.37 -12.06 0.42
C ASP A 193 17.82 -13.28 -0.33
N CYS A 194 18.20 -14.51 0.05
CA CYS A 194 17.60 -15.75 -0.48
C CYS A 194 16.13 -15.95 -0.09
N LEU A 195 15.63 -15.23 0.92
CA LEU A 195 14.23 -15.24 1.36
C LEU A 195 13.47 -14.00 0.87
N SER A 196 14.17 -13.00 0.31
CA SER A 196 13.59 -11.80 -0.25
C SER A 196 13.36 -11.99 -1.75
N LEU A 197 12.19 -11.59 -2.25
CA LEU A 197 11.96 -11.43 -3.67
C LEU A 197 11.94 -9.96 -4.00
N ARG A 198 12.68 -9.55 -5.03
CA ARG A 198 12.75 -8.17 -5.50
C ARG A 198 12.67 -8.16 -7.01
N ALA A 199 11.92 -7.22 -7.54
CA ALA A 199 11.86 -6.98 -8.97
C ALA A 199 11.77 -5.47 -9.25
N TRP A 200 12.42 -5.06 -10.34
CA TRP A 200 12.54 -3.67 -10.78
C TRP A 200 12.16 -3.58 -12.25
N VAL A 201 11.53 -2.48 -12.64
CA VAL A 201 11.13 -2.29 -14.04
C VAL A 201 12.33 -2.04 -14.95
N GLU A 202 13.41 -1.49 -14.38
CA GLU A 202 14.67 -1.22 -15.08
C GLU A 202 15.50 -2.48 -15.30
N ASP A 203 15.22 -3.58 -14.59
CA ASP A 203 15.91 -4.85 -14.80
C ASP A 203 15.53 -5.41 -16.18
N PRO A 204 16.51 -5.61 -17.09
CA PRO A 204 16.22 -6.06 -18.45
C PRO A 204 15.76 -7.52 -18.50
N ARG A 205 15.93 -8.30 -17.43
CA ARG A 205 15.55 -9.71 -17.37
C ARG A 205 14.03 -9.87 -17.44
N ALA A 206 13.56 -10.76 -18.33
CA ALA A 206 12.14 -11.04 -18.49
C ALA A 206 11.50 -11.58 -17.21
N GLU A 207 12.27 -12.33 -16.42
CA GLU A 207 11.88 -12.85 -15.11
C GLU A 207 11.52 -11.73 -14.15
N SER A 208 12.26 -10.61 -14.16
CA SER A 208 11.99 -9.47 -13.27
C SER A 208 10.64 -8.84 -13.59
N ARG A 209 10.30 -8.66 -14.88
CA ARG A 209 8.98 -8.17 -15.29
C ARG A 209 7.85 -9.10 -14.87
N LYS A 210 8.05 -10.42 -15.01
CA LYS A 210 7.06 -11.41 -14.56
C LYS A 210 6.89 -11.39 -13.03
N THR A 211 7.99 -11.30 -12.28
CA THR A 211 7.96 -11.21 -10.83
C THR A 211 7.27 -9.94 -10.34
N LEU A 212 7.50 -8.80 -11.01
CA LEU A 212 6.77 -7.56 -10.75
C LEU A 212 5.26 -7.76 -10.85
N GLU A 213 4.78 -8.33 -11.96
CA GLU A 213 3.36 -8.57 -12.19
C GLU A 213 2.78 -9.53 -11.14
N ILE A 214 3.48 -10.62 -10.83
CA ILE A 214 3.04 -11.59 -9.81
C ILE A 214 2.87 -10.93 -8.45
N LEU A 215 3.88 -10.18 -7.98
CA LEU A 215 3.82 -9.53 -6.66
C LEU A 215 2.74 -8.44 -6.60
N ALA A 216 2.54 -7.71 -7.70
CA ALA A 216 1.45 -6.74 -7.80
C ALA A 216 0.07 -7.42 -7.83
N GLU A 217 -0.07 -8.56 -8.50
CA GLU A 217 -1.28 -9.38 -8.50
C GLU A 217 -1.57 -9.94 -7.10
N GLU A 218 -0.57 -10.45 -6.38
CA GLU A 218 -0.73 -10.94 -5.00
C GLU A 218 -1.23 -9.82 -4.08
N LEU A 219 -0.64 -8.62 -4.17
CA LEU A 219 -1.10 -7.50 -3.37
C LEU A 219 -2.51 -7.03 -3.77
N MET A 220 -2.82 -7.04 -5.07
CA MET A 220 -4.17 -6.78 -5.56
C MET A 220 -5.16 -7.79 -4.99
N LEU A 221 -4.82 -9.08 -4.99
CA LEU A 221 -5.65 -10.13 -4.42
C LEU A 221 -5.83 -9.95 -2.92
N VAL A 222 -4.87 -9.41 -2.18
CA VAL A 222 -5.09 -9.04 -0.77
C VAL A 222 -6.13 -7.92 -0.68
N VAL A 223 -5.99 -6.87 -1.48
CA VAL A 223 -6.95 -5.75 -1.48
C VAL A 223 -8.36 -6.28 -1.77
N VAL A 224 -8.50 -7.15 -2.78
CA VAL A 224 -9.75 -7.77 -3.26
C VAL A 224 -10.26 -8.89 -2.32
N THR A 225 -9.56 -9.99 -2.15
CA THR A 225 -10.08 -11.10 -1.30
C THR A 225 -10.23 -10.72 0.18
N GLY A 226 -9.40 -9.78 0.68
CA GLY A 226 -9.47 -9.26 2.05
C GLY A 226 -10.72 -8.43 2.34
N ARG A 227 -11.54 -8.12 1.32
CA ARG A 227 -12.72 -7.23 1.43
C ARG A 227 -12.36 -5.90 2.07
N MET A 228 -11.17 -5.37 1.75
CA MET A 228 -10.64 -4.16 2.41
C MET A 228 -11.52 -2.92 2.18
N TRP A 229 -12.45 -2.98 1.22
CA TRP A 229 -13.44 -1.94 0.90
C TRP A 229 -14.78 -2.07 1.66
N GLU A 230 -15.08 -3.19 2.31
CA GLU A 230 -16.32 -3.33 3.09
C GLU A 230 -16.16 -2.55 4.40
N ALA A 231 -16.64 -1.30 4.47
CA ALA A 231 -16.48 -0.43 5.64
C ALA A 231 -16.97 -1.04 6.98
N ILE A 232 -17.80 -2.10 6.94
CA ILE A 232 -18.30 -2.84 8.09
C ILE A 232 -17.16 -3.65 8.72
N GLY A 233 -16.40 -3.00 9.61
CA GLY A 233 -15.35 -3.65 10.38
C GLY A 233 -13.93 -3.21 10.05
N PHE A 234 -13.73 -2.00 9.54
CA PHE A 234 -12.39 -1.42 9.38
C PHE A 234 -12.21 -0.14 10.20
N ALA A 235 -10.97 0.12 10.61
CA ALA A 235 -10.53 1.45 11.01
C ALA A 235 -9.76 2.05 9.83
N SER A 236 -10.17 3.21 9.34
CA SER A 236 -9.39 4.01 8.40
C SER A 236 -8.75 5.17 9.16
N THR A 237 -7.48 5.43 8.87
CA THR A 237 -6.81 6.67 9.27
C THR A 237 -6.27 7.33 8.02
N LEU A 238 -6.76 8.55 7.75
CA LEU A 238 -6.29 9.40 6.68
C LEU A 238 -5.39 10.48 7.26
N ALA A 239 -4.19 10.61 6.72
CA ALA A 239 -3.30 11.73 7.01
C ALA A 239 -2.98 12.46 5.70
N THR A 240 -3.16 13.78 5.72
CA THR A 240 -2.83 14.70 4.64
C THR A 240 -1.91 15.79 5.21
N GLY A 241 -0.90 16.20 4.46
CA GLY A 241 0.10 17.19 4.86
C GLY A 241 0.63 17.99 3.69
#